data_AF-A0A2Z5U5H3-F1
#
_entry.id   AF-A0A2Z5U5H3-F1
#
_cell.length_a   1.000
_cell.length_b   1.000
_cell.length_c   1.000
_cell.angle_alpha   90.00
_cell.angle_beta   90.00
_cell.angle_gamma   90.00
#
_symmetry.space_group_name_H-M   'P 1'
#
loop_
_entity.id
_entity.type
_entity.pdbx_description
1 polymer ?
#
loop_
_entity_poly.entity_id
_entity_poly.type
_entity_poly.pdbx_seq_one_letter_code
_entity_poly.pdbx_strand_id
1 'polypeptide(L)' 'MILTNDEINMGKLAELLKQDFGDEALYSDSRCLYMYSPREARKKKLNTNYLEEQLGIVATMRKLSVVS' A
#
# COMPACT_ATOMS: atom_id res chain seq x y z
N MET A 1 2.92 -1.61 -16.27
CA MET A 1 2.11 -0.46 -15.83
C MET A 1 2.78 0.07 -14.57
N ILE A 2 3.18 1.34 -14.57
CA ILE A 2 3.72 2.01 -13.37
C ILE A 2 2.50 2.50 -12.60
N LEU A 3 2.29 2.04 -11.36
CA LEU A 3 1.07 2.35 -10.60
C LEU A 3 1.20 3.56 -9.66
N THR A 4 2.35 4.21 -9.63
CA THR A 4 2.60 5.46 -8.90
C THR A 4 3.25 6.47 -9.85
N ASN A 5 2.68 7.67 -9.94
CA ASN A 5 3.24 8.74 -10.77
C ASN A 5 4.30 9.57 -10.03
N ASP A 6 4.52 9.28 -8.75
CA ASP A 6 5.39 10.03 -7.85
C ASP A 6 6.60 9.18 -7.43
N GLU A 7 7.73 9.84 -7.15
CA GLU A 7 8.88 9.18 -6.55
C GLU A 7 8.59 8.84 -5.09
N ILE A 8 8.47 7.56 -4.80
CA ILE A 8 8.28 7.08 -3.43
C ILE A 8 9.62 7.18 -2.68
N ASN A 9 9.62 7.89 -1.55
CA ASN A 9 10.76 7.88 -0.65
C ASN A 9 10.97 6.46 -0.07
N MET A 10 12.03 5.78 -0.50
CA MET A 10 12.33 4.40 -0.08
C MET A 10 12.55 4.25 1.44
N GLY A 11 13.01 5.30 2.13
CA GLY A 11 13.17 5.28 3.58
C GLY A 11 11.82 5.16 4.29
N LYS A 12 10.88 6.04 3.94
CA LYS A 12 9.50 5.99 4.47
C LYS A 12 8.79 4.69 4.11
N LEU A 13 8.98 4.22 2.88
CA LEU A 13 8.42 2.94 2.44
C LEU A 13 8.96 1.78 3.27
N ALA A 14 10.27 1.74 3.55
CA ALA A 14 10.87 0.70 4.38
C ALA A 14 10.36 0.72 5.82
N GLU A 15 10.07 1.90 6.38
CA GLU A 15 9.43 2.02 7.70
C GLU A 15 8.01 1.49 7.69
N LEU A 16 7.21 1.88 6.69
CA LEU A 16 5.84 1.36 6.47
C LEU A 16 5.82 -0.16 6.32
N LEU A 17 6.75 -0.75 5.58
CA LEU A 17 6.82 -2.21 5.38
C LEU A 17 7.20 -2.98 6.66
N LYS A 18 7.90 -2.33 7.60
CA LYS A 18 8.24 -2.91 8.91
C LYS A 18 7.13 -2.72 9.95
N GLN A 19 6.15 -1.89 9.64
CA GLN A 19 5.08 -1.58 10.57
C GLN A 19 4.09 -2.74 10.65
N ASP A 20 3.66 -3.06 11.87
CA ASP A 20 2.62 -4.05 12.11
C ASP A 20 1.24 -3.44 11.87
N PHE A 21 0.50 -4.03 10.91
CA PHE A 21 -0.88 -3.67 10.62
C PHE A 21 -1.88 -4.72 11.14
N GLY A 22 -1.46 -5.60 12.05
CA GLY A 22 -2.26 -6.69 12.59
C GLY A 22 -2.57 -7.74 11.52
N ASP A 23 -3.86 -7.90 11.20
CA ASP A 23 -4.31 -8.86 10.18
C ASP A 23 -4.06 -8.38 8.74
N GLU A 24 -3.71 -7.11 8.55
CA GLU A 24 -3.38 -6.53 7.25
C GLU A 24 -1.87 -6.59 6.99
N ALA A 25 -1.47 -6.65 5.72
CA ALA A 25 -0.06 -6.61 5.33
C ALA A 25 0.13 -5.74 4.09
N LEU A 26 1.23 -4.98 4.09
CA LEU A 26 1.70 -4.20 2.96
C LEU A 26 2.97 -4.83 2.42
N TYR A 27 3.02 -5.02 1.10
CA TYR A 27 4.19 -5.50 0.39
C TYR A 27 4.55 -4.51 -0.71
N SER A 28 5.83 -4.42 -1.02
CA SER A 28 6.33 -3.66 -2.17
C SER A 28 6.95 -4.59 -3.19
N ASP A 29 6.69 -4.32 -4.47
CA ASP A 29 7.43 -4.87 -5.60
C ASP A 29 8.05 -3.71 -6.38
N SER A 30 8.96 -4.00 -7.30
CA SER A 30 9.68 -2.99 -8.09
C SER A 30 8.78 -2.05 -8.89
N ARG A 31 7.50 -2.40 -9.09
CA ARG A 31 6.56 -1.64 -9.93
C ARG A 31 5.30 -1.14 -9.20
N CYS A 32 4.95 -1.72 -8.05
CA CYS A 32 3.73 -1.38 -7.32
C CYS A 32 3.71 -1.91 -5.88
N LEU A 33 2.80 -1.37 -5.07
CA LEU A 33 2.52 -1.84 -3.71
C LEU A 33 1.34 -2.81 -3.73
N TYR A 34 1.45 -3.90 -2.97
CA TYR A 34 0.40 -4.87 -2.76
C TYR A 34 -0.11 -4.77 -1.33
N MET A 35 -1.43 -4.72 -1.20
CA MET A 35 -2.10 -4.70 0.09
C MET A 35 -2.91 -5.97 0.27
N TYR A 36 -2.63 -6.69 1.35
CA TYR A 36 -3.43 -7.80 1.80
C TYR A 36 -4.31 -7.36 2.96
N SER A 37 -5.62 -7.35 2.74
CA SER A 37 -6.62 -7.07 3.78
C SER A 37 -7.62 -8.22 3.83
N PRO A 38 -7.59 -9.06 4.89
CA PRO A 38 -8.56 -10.14 5.04
C PRO A 38 -9.99 -9.57 5.20
N ARG A 39 -11.00 -10.33 4.75
CA ARG A 39 -12.41 -9.90 4.81
C ARG A 39 -12.90 -9.61 6.23
N GLU A 40 -12.31 -10.27 7.21
CA GLU A 40 -12.69 -10.18 8.62
C GLU A 40 -11.92 -9.10 9.40
N ALA A 41 -11.05 -8.32 8.72
CA ALA A 41 -10.32 -7.24 9.36
C ALA A 41 -11.29 -6.21 9.96
N ARG A 42 -11.38 -6.19 11.30
CA ARG A 42 -12.35 -5.37 12.05
C ARG A 42 -12.10 -3.86 11.90
N LYS A 43 -10.87 -3.45 11.60
CA LYS A 43 -10.48 -2.07 11.30
C LYS A 43 -9.48 -2.08 10.15
N LYS A 44 -9.81 -1.41 9.05
CA LYS A 44 -8.89 -1.19 7.92
C LYS A 44 -8.00 0.00 8.25
N LYS A 45 -6.82 -0.29 8.78
CA LYS A 45 -5.75 0.72 8.97
C LYS A 45 -5.07 1.00 7.64
N LEU A 46 -4.92 -0.03 6.83
CA LEU A 46 -4.30 0.04 5.51
C LEU A 46 -5.36 0.44 4.47
N ASN A 47 -5.33 1.71 4.06
CA ASN A 47 -6.19 2.27 3.02
C ASN A 47 -5.41 3.27 2.15
N THR A 48 -5.99 3.67 1.02
CA THR A 48 -5.34 4.58 0.07
C THR A 48 -4.90 5.88 0.73
N ASN A 49 -5.80 6.57 1.42
CA ASN A 49 -5.52 7.85 2.06
C ASN A 49 -4.37 7.74 3.05
N TYR A 50 -4.34 6.67 3.85
CA TYR A 50 -3.27 6.42 4.80
C TYR A 50 -1.90 6.28 4.09
N LEU A 51 -1.83 5.53 3.00
CA LEU A 51 -0.59 5.39 2.24
C LEU A 51 -0.19 6.71 1.56
N GLU A 52 -1.14 7.46 1.03
CA GLU A 52 -0.91 8.77 0.42
C GLU A 52 -0.33 9.76 1.45
N GLU A 53 -0.91 9.82 2.65
CA GLU A 53 -0.41 10.66 3.75
C GLU A 53 0.99 10.25 4.23
N GLN A 54 1.25 8.95 4.38
CA GLN A 54 2.55 8.48 4.86
C GLN A 54 3.65 8.63 3.81
N LEU A 55 3.36 8.29 2.55
CA LEU A 55 4.34 8.32 1.47
C LEU A 55 4.46 9.69 0.79
N GLY A 56 3.46 10.57 0.95
CA GLY A 56 3.41 11.87 0.29
C GLY A 56 3.21 11.76 -1.22
N ILE A 57 2.45 10.76 -1.67
CA ILE A 57 2.19 10.47 -3.09
C ILE A 57 0.69 10.48 -3.36
N VAL A 58 0.32 10.52 -4.63
CA VAL A 58 -1.04 10.20 -5.07
C VAL A 58 -1.06 8.79 -5.65
N ALA A 59 -1.89 7.91 -5.09
CA ALA A 59 -1.90 6.50 -5.45
C ALA A 59 -3.33 6.02 -5.77
N THR A 60 -3.47 5.21 -6.82
CA THR A 60 -4.74 4.55 -7.12
C THR A 60 -4.67 3.07 -6.78
N MET A 61 -5.42 2.64 -5.77
CA MET A 61 -5.58 1.22 -5.48
C MET A 61 -6.55 0.57 -6.46
N ARG A 62 -6.20 -0.63 -6.95
CA ARG A 62 -7.09 -1.48 -7.75
C ARG A 62 -7.03 -2.92 -7.27
N LYS A 63 -8.17 -3.61 -7.31
CA LYS A 63 -8.19 -5.06 -7.02
C LYS A 63 -7.31 -5.78 -8.03
N LEU A 64 -6.51 -6.73 -7.56
CA LEU A 64 -5.64 -7.53 -8.43
C LEU A 64 -6.41 -8.17 -9.59
N SER A 65 -7.62 -8.68 -9.32
CA SER A 65 -8.51 -9.28 -10.34
C SER A 65 -8.94 -8.33 -11.46
N VAL A 66 -8.80 -7.01 -11.28
CA VAL A 66 -9.18 -5.98 -12.26
C VAL A 66 -7.98 -5.51 -13.08
N VAL A 67 -6.76 -5.76 -12.61
CA VAL A 67 -5.50 -5.34 -13.26
C VAL A 67 -4.85 -6.50 -14.03
N SER A 68 -5.41 -7.71 -13.91
CA SER A 68 -5.00 -8.90 -14.68
C SER A 68 -5.45 -8.85 -16.14
#